data_AF-A0A7K6LIH1-F1
#
_entry.id   AF-A0A7K6LIH1-F1
#
_cell.length_a   1.000
_cell.length_b   1.000
_cell.length_c   1.000
_cell.angle_alpha   90.00
_cell.angle_beta   90.00
_cell.angle_gamma   90.00
#
_symmetry.space_group_name_H-M   'P 1'
#
loop_
_entity.id
_entity.type
_entity.pdbx_description
1 polymer ?
#
loop_
_entity_poly.entity_id
_entity_poly.type
_entity_poly.pdbx_seq_one_letter_code
_entity_poly.pdbx_strand_id
1 'polypeptide(L)'
;MAADPATIVLPLQQEHFEWSLTNSAPLQSALRNFLGQIAYHLPSYKLLQLAKSTSFTLQPKNSQVPVQGPTVFTDGSGKTGKAIVTRKEESEWQVLEGHESGSAQLVELKAVAMAFQKFPQVPLNLVTDYAYVADTTQRLDCSLLKEVNNDALFLLLKALWCAIQARVHPYYILHIRSHTSLPGFITEGNARDDRLANPAWVAPQPDKIAQAKAAHRFFHQSAHTLQKQFYLTPTEARDIVSACA
;
A
#
# COMPACT_ATOMS: atom_id res chain seq x y z
N MET A 1 -45.93 16.32 -14.92
CA MET A 1 -45.03 16.08 -13.78
C MET A 1 -44.65 14.62 -13.83
N ALA A 2 -43.36 14.28 -13.86
CA ALA A 2 -42.95 12.88 -13.83
C ALA A 2 -43.27 12.32 -12.44
N ALA A 3 -44.01 11.22 -12.38
CA ALA A 3 -44.28 10.51 -11.14
C ALA A 3 -43.13 9.54 -10.88
N ASP A 4 -42.76 9.39 -9.61
CA ASP A 4 -41.81 8.36 -9.19
C ASP A 4 -42.37 6.96 -9.52
N PRO A 5 -41.49 5.99 -9.80
CA PRO A 5 -41.91 4.61 -10.00
C PRO A 5 -42.51 4.03 -8.71
N ALA A 6 -43.48 3.13 -8.83
CA ALA A 6 -44.01 2.41 -7.66
C ALA A 6 -42.95 1.50 -6.99
N THR A 7 -41.96 1.04 -7.75
CA THR A 7 -40.92 0.13 -7.27
C THR A 7 -39.58 0.42 -7.93
N ILE A 8 -38.52 0.45 -7.13
CA ILE A 8 -37.12 0.44 -7.58
C ILE A 8 -36.57 -0.97 -7.34
N VAL A 9 -36.09 -1.62 -8.40
CA VAL A 9 -35.48 -2.95 -8.30
C VAL A 9 -33.96 -2.81 -8.32
N LEU A 10 -33.31 -3.29 -7.27
CA LEU A 10 -31.86 -3.25 -7.11
C LEU A 10 -31.26 -4.65 -7.28
N PRO A 11 -30.21 -4.80 -8.12
CA PRO A 11 -29.54 -6.09 -8.33
C PRO A 11 -28.52 -6.39 -7.22
N LEU A 12 -28.88 -6.14 -5.96
CA LEU A 12 -28.02 -6.35 -4.79
C LEU A 12 -28.82 -6.93 -3.61
N GLN A 13 -28.11 -7.54 -2.67
CA GLN A 13 -28.70 -8.08 -1.44
C GLN A 13 -29.19 -6.94 -0.54
N GLN A 14 -30.28 -7.16 0.20
CA GLN A 14 -30.88 -6.16 1.09
C GLN A 14 -29.85 -5.60 2.09
N GLU A 15 -29.06 -6.46 2.72
CA GLU A 15 -28.03 -6.08 3.71
C GLU A 15 -27.02 -5.07 3.14
N HIS A 16 -26.61 -5.25 1.88
CA HIS A 16 -25.69 -4.33 1.22
C HIS A 16 -26.33 -2.97 0.91
N PHE A 17 -27.62 -2.97 0.58
CA PHE A 17 -28.36 -1.73 0.36
C PHE A 17 -28.49 -0.94 1.67
N GLU A 18 -28.92 -1.60 2.74
CA GLU A 18 -29.11 -0.99 4.06
C GLU A 18 -27.81 -0.40 4.60
N TRP A 19 -26.69 -1.12 4.45
CA TRP A 19 -25.37 -0.60 4.76
C TRP A 19 -25.06 0.65 3.93
N SER A 20 -25.28 0.60 2.61
CA SER A 20 -25.01 1.73 1.71
C SER A 20 -25.88 2.94 2.05
N LEU A 21 -27.16 2.71 2.36
CA LEU A 21 -28.11 3.74 2.75
C LEU A 21 -27.68 4.38 4.07
N THR A 22 -27.21 3.60 5.04
CA THR A 22 -26.72 4.14 6.33
C THR A 22 -25.46 4.99 6.15
N ASN A 23 -24.58 4.63 5.21
CA ASN A 23 -23.25 5.24 5.07
C ASN A 23 -23.12 6.26 3.90
N SER A 24 -24.17 6.50 3.13
CA SER A 24 -24.14 7.41 1.97
C SER A 24 -25.17 8.52 2.07
N ALA A 25 -24.74 9.71 2.48
CA ALA A 25 -25.58 10.91 2.50
C ALA A 25 -26.19 11.26 1.12
N PRO A 26 -25.47 11.10 -0.02
CA PRO A 26 -26.07 11.27 -1.34
C PRO A 26 -27.22 10.29 -1.61
N LEU A 27 -27.07 9.02 -1.23
CA LEU A 27 -28.11 8.00 -1.41
C LEU A 27 -29.33 8.28 -0.54
N GLN A 28 -29.12 8.64 0.73
CA GLN A 28 -30.18 9.08 1.64
C GLN A 28 -30.94 10.28 1.08
N SER A 29 -30.21 11.24 0.49
CA SER A 29 -30.81 12.43 -0.11
C SER A 29 -31.63 12.09 -1.35
N ALA A 30 -31.11 11.20 -2.21
CA ALA A 30 -31.80 10.75 -3.42
C ALA A 30 -33.11 10.00 -3.12
N LEU A 31 -33.20 9.32 -1.99
CA LEU A 31 -34.35 8.49 -1.61
C LEU A 31 -35.27 9.12 -0.55
N ARG A 32 -34.95 10.32 -0.05
CA ARG A 32 -35.61 10.94 1.12
C ARG A 32 -37.14 10.97 1.05
N ASN A 33 -37.70 11.20 -0.13
CA ASN A 33 -39.15 11.33 -0.34
C ASN A 33 -39.73 10.19 -1.18
N PHE A 34 -38.94 9.13 -1.44
CA PHE A 34 -39.43 7.99 -2.20
C PHE A 34 -40.42 7.19 -1.34
N LEU A 35 -41.69 7.15 -1.78
CA LEU A 35 -42.77 6.44 -1.08
C LEU A 35 -43.05 5.04 -1.65
N GLY A 36 -42.33 4.65 -2.71
CA GLY A 36 -42.48 3.34 -3.35
C GLY A 36 -41.75 2.23 -2.59
N GLN A 37 -41.71 1.05 -3.19
CA GLN A 37 -41.01 -0.12 -2.64
C GLN A 37 -39.61 -0.28 -3.22
N ILE A 38 -38.67 -0.76 -2.41
CA ILE A 38 -37.35 -1.21 -2.88
C ILE A 38 -37.35 -2.73 -2.87
N ALA A 39 -37.10 -3.32 -4.03
CA ALA A 39 -37.01 -4.77 -4.20
C ALA A 39 -35.57 -5.20 -4.47
N TYR A 40 -35.17 -6.32 -3.90
CA TYR A 40 -33.79 -6.83 -3.93
C TYR A 40 -33.76 -8.15 -4.70
N HIS A 41 -33.62 -8.10 -6.02
CA HIS A 41 -33.41 -9.30 -6.81
C HIS A 41 -32.56 -9.04 -8.04
N LEU A 42 -31.70 -10.01 -8.37
CA LEU A 42 -30.98 -9.99 -9.64
C LEU A 42 -31.97 -10.21 -10.80
N PRO A 43 -31.78 -9.54 -11.94
CA PRO A 43 -32.51 -9.86 -13.15
C PRO A 43 -32.36 -11.35 -13.50
N SER A 44 -33.37 -11.93 -14.15
CA SER A 44 -33.47 -13.35 -14.47
C SER A 44 -32.38 -13.88 -15.44
N TYR A 45 -31.47 -13.02 -15.88
CA TYR A 45 -30.44 -13.34 -16.84
C TYR A 45 -29.40 -14.32 -16.28
N LYS A 46 -29.07 -15.37 -17.05
CA LYS A 46 -28.22 -16.49 -16.61
C LYS A 46 -26.83 -16.06 -16.14
N LEU A 47 -26.20 -15.05 -16.77
CA LEU A 47 -24.89 -14.54 -16.32
C LEU A 47 -24.97 -13.84 -14.95
N LEU A 48 -26.09 -13.20 -14.62
CA LEU A 48 -26.29 -12.54 -13.33
C LEU A 48 -26.66 -13.55 -12.23
N GLN A 49 -27.31 -14.67 -12.60
CA GLN A 49 -27.51 -15.80 -11.70
C GLN A 49 -26.17 -16.44 -11.30
N LEU A 50 -25.20 -16.51 -12.22
CA LEU A 50 -23.83 -16.96 -11.90
C LEU A 50 -23.15 -16.02 -10.90
N ALA A 51 -23.40 -14.72 -10.95
CA ALA A 51 -22.85 -13.77 -9.97
C ALA A 51 -23.30 -14.07 -8.53
N LYS A 52 -24.43 -14.77 -8.31
CA LYS A 52 -24.85 -15.23 -6.98
C LYS A 52 -23.89 -16.25 -6.36
N SER A 53 -23.14 -16.98 -7.18
CA SER A 53 -22.14 -17.95 -6.70
C SER A 53 -20.81 -17.31 -6.30
N THR A 54 -20.63 -16.01 -6.59
CA THR A 54 -19.43 -15.27 -6.19
C THR A 54 -19.76 -14.38 -5.00
N SER A 55 -19.18 -14.67 -3.84
CA SER A 55 -19.35 -13.85 -2.64
C SER A 55 -18.66 -12.50 -2.81
N PHE A 56 -19.42 -11.46 -3.14
CA PHE A 56 -18.97 -10.07 -3.12
C PHE A 56 -19.64 -9.35 -1.94
N THR A 57 -18.84 -8.81 -1.03
CA THR A 57 -19.31 -7.92 0.03
C THR A 57 -19.15 -6.48 -0.44
N LEU A 58 -20.22 -5.69 -0.34
CA LEU A 58 -20.21 -4.25 -0.65
C LEU A 58 -19.79 -3.39 0.55
N GLN A 59 -19.65 -3.98 1.74
CA GLN A 59 -19.10 -3.31 2.91
C GLN A 59 -17.56 -3.25 2.80
N PRO A 60 -16.98 -2.05 2.70
CA PRO A 60 -15.53 -1.89 2.72
C PRO A 60 -14.97 -2.35 4.07
N LYS A 61 -13.90 -3.15 4.00
CA LYS A 61 -13.04 -3.56 5.10
C LYS A 61 -11.98 -2.50 5.40
N ASN A 62 -11.75 -1.58 4.46
CA ASN A 62 -10.94 -0.38 4.69
C ASN A 62 -11.63 0.56 5.69
N SER A 63 -11.10 0.61 6.91
CA SER A 63 -11.50 1.52 7.97
C SER A 63 -10.95 2.92 7.72
N GLN A 64 -11.72 3.95 8.06
CA GLN A 64 -11.27 5.35 8.01
C GLN A 64 -10.54 5.79 9.28
N VAL A 65 -10.54 4.94 10.31
CA VAL A 65 -9.86 5.16 11.59
C VAL A 65 -9.00 3.95 11.96
N PRO A 66 -7.97 4.12 12.80
CA PRO A 66 -7.17 3.00 13.29
C PRO A 66 -8.03 1.89 13.90
N VAL A 67 -7.62 0.64 13.67
CA VAL A 67 -8.31 -0.56 14.15
C VAL A 67 -7.58 -1.20 15.34
N GLN A 68 -8.28 -2.03 16.12
CA GLN A 68 -7.67 -2.79 17.22
C GLN A 68 -6.88 -3.99 16.67
N GLY A 69 -5.63 -3.76 16.27
CA GLY A 69 -4.74 -4.79 15.72
C GLY A 69 -3.30 -4.30 15.59
N PRO A 70 -2.37 -5.16 15.15
CA PRO A 70 -0.97 -4.78 14.96
C PRO A 70 -0.82 -3.56 14.06
N THR A 71 0.14 -2.70 14.41
CA THR A 71 0.66 -1.66 13.51
C THR A 71 1.90 -2.20 12.83
N VAL A 72 1.84 -2.22 11.50
CA VAL A 72 2.85 -2.77 10.61
C VAL A 72 3.36 -1.64 9.73
N PHE A 73 4.67 -1.53 9.62
CA PHE A 73 5.36 -0.62 8.73
C PHE A 73 5.76 -1.38 7.47
N THR A 74 5.79 -0.68 6.35
CA THR A 74 6.27 -1.22 5.09
C THR A 74 7.11 -0.18 4.35
N ASP A 75 8.23 -0.62 3.78
CA ASP A 75 9.07 0.16 2.86
C ASP A 75 9.63 -0.74 1.77
N GLY A 76 9.96 -0.16 0.62
CA GLY A 76 10.46 -0.87 -0.55
C GLY A 76 11.54 -0.08 -1.28
N SER A 77 12.75 -0.63 -1.31
CA SER A 77 13.82 0.01 -2.08
C SER A 77 13.92 -0.58 -3.49
N GLY A 78 13.52 0.21 -4.49
CA GLY A 78 13.79 -0.10 -5.90
C GLY A 78 15.29 -0.23 -6.23
N LYS A 79 16.19 0.22 -5.35
CA LYS A 79 17.65 0.12 -5.55
C LYS A 79 18.18 -1.25 -5.13
N THR A 80 17.69 -1.78 -4.02
CA THR A 80 18.15 -3.06 -3.45
C THR A 80 17.22 -4.21 -3.79
N GLY A 81 16.02 -3.92 -4.31
CA GLY A 81 14.94 -4.88 -4.50
C GLY A 81 14.32 -5.37 -3.19
N LYS A 82 14.71 -4.81 -2.03
CA LYS A 82 14.23 -5.27 -0.71
C LYS A 82 12.88 -4.66 -0.38
N ALA A 83 11.91 -5.54 -0.14
CA ALA A 83 10.61 -5.23 0.42
C ALA A 83 10.62 -5.58 1.91
N ILE A 84 10.40 -4.60 2.77
CA ILE A 84 10.49 -4.74 4.22
C ILE A 84 9.11 -4.57 4.83
N VAL A 85 8.82 -5.42 5.80
CA VAL A 85 7.65 -5.31 6.66
C VAL A 85 8.12 -5.45 8.09
N THR A 86 7.88 -4.45 8.93
CA THR A 86 8.18 -4.57 10.37
C THR A 86 6.98 -4.33 11.26
N ARG A 87 7.06 -4.89 12.46
CA ARG A 87 6.14 -4.57 13.55
C ARG A 87 6.88 -4.63 14.88
N LYS A 88 6.40 -3.86 15.84
CA LYS A 88 6.86 -3.93 17.22
C LYS A 88 5.93 -4.84 18.00
N GLU A 89 6.45 -5.95 18.51
CA GLU A 89 5.77 -6.81 19.49
C GLU A 89 6.44 -6.59 20.84
N GLU A 90 5.67 -6.05 21.79
CA GLU A 90 6.17 -5.63 23.10
C GLU A 90 7.36 -4.64 22.97
N SER A 91 8.59 -5.14 23.16
CA SER A 91 9.83 -4.37 23.04
C SER A 91 10.71 -4.81 21.86
N GLU A 92 10.34 -5.85 21.14
CA GLU A 92 11.13 -6.40 20.04
C GLU A 92 10.52 -6.08 18.67
N TRP A 93 11.41 -5.83 17.71
CA TRP A 93 11.01 -5.56 16.33
C TRP A 93 11.10 -6.85 15.51
N GLN A 94 9.95 -7.32 15.04
CA GLN A 94 9.87 -8.40 14.08
C GLN A 94 10.06 -7.84 12.67
N VAL A 95 10.84 -8.55 11.85
CA VAL A 95 11.14 -8.16 10.47
C VAL A 95 10.77 -9.30 9.54
N LEU A 96 10.04 -8.96 8.48
CA LEU A 96 9.81 -9.83 7.34
C LEU A 96 10.42 -9.14 6.12
N GLU A 97 11.41 -9.79 5.50
CA GLU A 97 12.07 -9.32 4.29
C GLU A 97 11.61 -10.16 3.10
N GLY A 98 11.32 -9.50 2.00
CA GLY A 98 11.09 -10.10 0.70
C GLY A 98 11.92 -9.40 -0.37
N HIS A 99 11.90 -9.95 -1.57
CA HIS A 99 12.62 -9.41 -2.70
C HIS A 99 11.69 -9.26 -3.89
N GLU A 100 11.84 -8.16 -4.62
CA GLU A 100 11.20 -7.90 -5.88
C GLU A 100 12.14 -7.11 -6.80
N SER A 101 12.15 -7.44 -8.08
CA SER A 101 12.98 -6.76 -9.07
C SER A 101 12.18 -5.67 -9.78
N GLY A 102 12.86 -4.61 -10.19
CA GLY A 102 12.27 -3.54 -11.01
C GLY A 102 12.15 -2.22 -10.27
N SER A 103 11.05 -1.51 -10.49
CA SER A 103 10.87 -0.16 -9.96
C SER A 103 10.57 -0.15 -8.46
N ALA A 104 10.84 0.97 -7.79
CA ALA A 104 10.44 1.17 -6.39
C ALA A 104 8.96 0.86 -6.16
N GLN A 105 8.09 1.25 -7.11
CA GLN A 105 6.66 0.92 -7.09
C GLN A 105 6.37 -0.58 -6.93
N LEU A 106 7.12 -1.47 -7.61
CA LEU A 106 6.93 -2.91 -7.47
C LEU A 106 7.39 -3.42 -6.10
N VAL A 107 8.53 -2.92 -5.62
CA VAL A 107 9.08 -3.32 -4.32
C VAL A 107 8.19 -2.86 -3.17
N GLU A 108 7.64 -1.65 -3.25
CA GLU A 108 6.67 -1.12 -2.29
C GLU A 108 5.36 -1.92 -2.29
N LEU A 109 4.82 -2.24 -3.47
CA LEU A 109 3.65 -3.10 -3.60
C LEU A 109 3.90 -4.50 -3.03
N LYS A 110 5.11 -5.03 -3.22
CA LYS A 110 5.53 -6.32 -2.65
C LYS A 110 5.49 -6.27 -1.13
N ALA A 111 6.02 -5.22 -0.51
CA ALA A 111 6.02 -5.07 0.95
C ALA A 111 4.58 -5.06 1.51
N VAL A 112 3.68 -4.30 0.88
CA VAL A 112 2.28 -4.26 1.30
C VAL A 112 1.56 -5.59 1.06
N ALA A 113 1.75 -6.23 -0.10
CA ALA A 113 1.20 -7.56 -0.34
C ALA A 113 1.65 -8.58 0.72
N MET A 114 2.93 -8.54 1.10
CA MET A 114 3.49 -9.38 2.17
C MET A 114 2.85 -9.11 3.52
N ALA A 115 2.64 -7.84 3.90
CA ALA A 115 1.96 -7.49 5.14
C ALA A 115 0.53 -8.06 5.18
N PHE A 116 -0.24 -7.89 4.10
CA PHE A 116 -1.60 -8.42 3.99
C PHE A 116 -1.65 -9.96 4.02
N GLN A 117 -0.69 -10.62 3.38
CA GLN A 117 -0.55 -12.09 3.40
C GLN A 117 -0.13 -12.62 4.77
N LYS A 118 0.68 -11.86 5.52
CA LYS A 118 1.16 -12.26 6.86
C LYS A 118 0.08 -12.11 7.93
N PHE A 119 -0.82 -11.14 7.79
CA PHE A 119 -1.87 -10.83 8.77
C PHE A 119 -3.29 -11.01 8.20
N PRO A 120 -3.66 -12.18 7.64
CA PRO A 120 -4.91 -12.35 6.89
C PRO A 120 -6.16 -12.35 7.80
N GLN A 121 -6.02 -12.78 9.05
CA GLN A 121 -7.14 -13.07 9.98
C GLN A 121 -7.13 -12.19 11.23
N VAL A 122 -6.55 -10.99 11.17
CA VAL A 122 -6.57 -10.01 12.28
C VAL A 122 -6.82 -8.60 11.76
N PRO A 123 -7.38 -7.67 12.53
CA PRO A 123 -7.39 -6.26 12.16
C PRO A 123 -5.96 -5.75 11.93
N LEU A 124 -5.74 -4.86 10.97
CA LEU A 124 -4.39 -4.44 10.57
C LEU A 124 -4.31 -2.91 10.43
N ASN A 125 -3.34 -2.28 11.07
CA ASN A 125 -2.95 -0.90 10.76
C ASN A 125 -1.67 -0.96 9.93
N LEU A 126 -1.72 -0.56 8.66
CA LEU A 126 -0.56 -0.53 7.77
C LEU A 126 -0.09 0.92 7.61
N VAL A 127 1.20 1.15 7.83
CA VAL A 127 1.87 2.43 7.69
C VAL A 127 2.86 2.33 6.53
N THR A 128 2.73 3.23 5.57
CA THR A 128 3.65 3.36 4.43
C THR A 128 3.88 4.83 4.13
N ASP A 129 5.08 5.18 3.66
CA ASP A 129 5.39 6.52 3.20
C ASP A 129 5.26 6.68 1.66
N TYR A 130 4.89 5.61 0.96
CA TYR A 130 4.70 5.62 -0.48
C TYR A 130 3.23 5.86 -0.84
N ALA A 131 2.89 7.13 -1.11
CA ALA A 131 1.53 7.59 -1.41
C ALA A 131 0.78 6.74 -2.45
N TYR A 132 1.48 6.32 -3.51
CA TYR A 132 0.87 5.49 -4.55
C TYR A 132 0.35 4.15 -4.00
N VAL A 133 1.12 3.48 -3.13
CA VAL A 133 0.70 2.20 -2.56
C VAL A 133 -0.37 2.41 -1.50
N ALA A 134 -0.29 3.48 -0.70
CA ALA A 134 -1.35 3.83 0.24
C ALA A 134 -2.70 4.01 -0.48
N ASP A 135 -2.74 4.88 -1.50
CA ASP A 135 -3.95 5.18 -2.27
C ASP A 135 -4.47 3.96 -3.03
N THR A 136 -3.57 3.18 -3.63
CA THR A 136 -3.93 1.95 -4.34
C THR A 136 -4.57 0.95 -3.39
N THR A 137 -3.94 0.68 -2.25
CA THR A 137 -4.43 -0.28 -1.25
C THR A 137 -5.80 0.12 -0.71
N GLN A 138 -6.01 1.41 -0.44
CA GLN A 138 -7.30 1.91 0.03
C GLN A 138 -8.45 1.71 -0.98
N ARG A 139 -8.14 1.66 -2.28
CA ARG A 139 -9.10 1.54 -3.39
C ARG A 139 -9.22 0.12 -3.94
N LEU A 140 -8.35 -0.80 -3.54
CA LEU A 140 -8.40 -2.18 -4.01
C LEU A 140 -9.56 -2.96 -3.37
N ASP A 141 -10.11 -2.48 -2.26
CA ASP A 141 -11.34 -3.02 -1.70
C ASP A 141 -12.55 -2.73 -2.58
N CYS A 142 -13.46 -3.69 -2.69
CA CYS A 142 -14.65 -3.61 -3.53
C CYS A 142 -14.42 -3.16 -4.99
N SER A 143 -13.20 -3.31 -5.54
CA SER A 143 -12.87 -2.92 -6.92
C SER A 143 -12.62 -4.12 -7.82
N LEU A 144 -12.80 -3.93 -9.13
CA LEU A 144 -12.46 -4.91 -10.15
C LEU A 144 -11.06 -4.64 -10.68
N LEU A 145 -10.18 -5.62 -10.55
CA LEU A 145 -8.82 -5.53 -11.07
C LEU A 145 -8.80 -5.93 -12.54
N LYS A 146 -8.44 -4.99 -13.42
CA LYS A 146 -8.20 -5.24 -14.84
C LYS A 146 -6.73 -5.61 -15.07
N GLU A 147 -6.49 -6.54 -15.99
CA GLU A 147 -5.15 -6.86 -16.47
C GLU A 147 -4.50 -5.65 -17.16
N VAL A 148 -3.19 -5.52 -16.97
CA VAL A 148 -2.37 -4.44 -17.53
C VAL A 148 -1.13 -5.02 -18.20
N ASN A 149 -0.57 -4.29 -19.16
CA ASN A 149 0.58 -4.75 -19.98
C ASN A 149 1.92 -4.84 -19.20
N ASN A 150 1.89 -4.72 -17.88
CA ASN A 150 3.05 -4.91 -17.01
C ASN A 150 2.74 -6.10 -16.09
N ASP A 151 3.26 -7.27 -16.47
CA ASP A 151 2.98 -8.54 -15.81
C ASP A 151 3.39 -8.53 -14.33
N ALA A 152 4.57 -7.98 -14.01
CA ALA A 152 5.06 -7.91 -12.65
C ALA A 152 4.14 -7.05 -11.76
N LEU A 153 3.74 -5.88 -12.28
CA LEU A 153 2.78 -5.01 -11.59
C LEU A 153 1.42 -5.71 -11.42
N PHE A 154 0.92 -6.33 -12.48
CA PHE A 154 -0.38 -7.01 -12.44
C PHE A 154 -0.38 -8.16 -11.43
N LEU A 155 0.68 -8.97 -11.39
CA LEU A 155 0.79 -10.08 -10.44
C LEU A 155 0.81 -9.60 -8.99
N LEU A 156 1.52 -8.50 -8.70
CA LEU A 156 1.55 -7.91 -7.35
C LEU A 156 0.20 -7.30 -6.96
N LEU A 157 -0.43 -6.53 -7.86
CA LEU A 157 -1.76 -5.99 -7.65
C LEU A 157 -2.80 -7.10 -7.44
N LYS A 158 -2.70 -8.18 -8.22
CA LYS A 158 -3.58 -9.35 -8.08
C LYS A 158 -3.34 -10.06 -6.75
N ALA A 159 -2.09 -10.23 -6.33
CA ALA A 159 -1.77 -10.83 -5.04
C ALA A 159 -2.32 -9.99 -3.86
N LEU A 160 -2.12 -8.67 -3.90
CA LEU A 160 -2.65 -7.74 -2.90
C LEU A 160 -4.19 -7.73 -2.92
N TRP A 161 -4.81 -7.65 -4.09
CA TRP A 161 -6.26 -7.70 -4.27
C TRP A 161 -6.83 -9.00 -3.68
N CYS A 162 -6.29 -10.16 -4.04
CA CYS A 162 -6.72 -11.45 -3.48
C CYS A 162 -6.60 -11.47 -1.96
N ALA A 163 -5.50 -10.95 -1.41
CA ALA A 163 -5.31 -10.88 0.03
C ALA A 163 -6.37 -10.00 0.70
N ILE A 164 -6.67 -8.80 0.16
CA ILE A 164 -7.72 -7.90 0.66
C ILE A 164 -9.10 -8.55 0.57
N GLN A 165 -9.43 -9.19 -0.57
CA GLN A 165 -10.71 -9.85 -0.76
C GLN A 165 -10.92 -11.03 0.20
N ALA A 166 -9.85 -11.75 0.54
CA ALA A 166 -9.91 -12.87 1.50
C ALA A 166 -10.04 -12.43 2.96
N ARG A 167 -9.81 -11.15 3.30
CA ARG A 167 -9.92 -10.67 4.69
C ARG A 167 -11.37 -10.72 5.17
N VAL A 168 -11.54 -11.04 6.44
CA VAL A 168 -12.80 -10.85 7.19
C VAL A 168 -12.69 -9.67 8.15
N HIS A 169 -11.47 -9.34 8.59
CA HIS A 169 -11.20 -8.25 9.53
C HIS A 169 -10.87 -6.93 8.82
N PRO A 170 -11.24 -5.78 9.42
CA PRO A 170 -10.95 -4.48 8.84
C PRO A 170 -9.45 -4.20 8.81
N TYR A 171 -9.06 -3.21 8.02
CA TYR A 171 -7.71 -2.70 8.01
C TYR A 171 -7.73 -1.18 7.86
N TYR A 172 -6.71 -0.51 8.36
CA TYR A 172 -6.52 0.93 8.25
C TYR A 172 -5.20 1.19 7.54
N ILE A 173 -5.20 2.11 6.58
CA ILE A 173 -4.00 2.53 5.85
C ILE A 173 -3.64 3.95 6.27
N LEU A 174 -2.48 4.10 6.90
CA LEU A 174 -1.89 5.39 7.21
C LEU A 174 -0.76 5.69 6.22
N HIS A 175 -0.99 6.68 5.37
CA HIS A 175 0.10 7.30 4.62
C HIS A 175 0.82 8.33 5.49
N ILE A 176 2.15 8.25 5.52
CA ILE A 176 2.99 9.26 6.15
C ILE A 176 3.93 9.89 5.14
N ARG A 177 4.39 11.11 5.43
CA ARG A 177 5.40 11.74 4.56
C ARG A 177 6.77 11.13 4.87
N SER A 178 7.48 10.70 3.83
CA SER A 178 8.88 10.26 3.95
C SER A 178 9.73 11.29 4.69
N HIS A 179 10.65 10.80 5.51
CA HIS A 179 11.64 11.60 6.24
C HIS A 179 11.04 12.73 7.12
N THR A 180 9.86 12.51 7.70
CA THR A 180 9.31 13.43 8.72
C THR A 180 10.24 13.52 9.93
N SER A 181 10.41 14.73 10.48
CA SER A 181 11.21 14.99 11.68
C SER A 181 10.41 14.91 12.99
N LEU A 182 9.13 14.53 12.91
CA LEU A 182 8.27 14.41 14.08
C LEU A 182 8.68 13.18 14.89
N PRO A 183 8.85 13.28 16.22
CA PRO A 183 9.14 12.12 17.06
C PRO A 183 7.91 11.23 17.19
N GLY A 184 8.13 9.95 17.48
CA GLY A 184 7.07 9.02 17.86
C GLY A 184 7.19 7.65 17.20
N PHE A 185 6.34 6.74 17.66
CA PHE A 185 6.31 5.34 17.23
C PHE A 185 6.19 5.17 15.71
N ILE A 186 5.38 6.04 15.07
CA ILE A 186 5.15 5.99 13.62
C ILE A 186 6.43 6.32 12.85
N THR A 187 7.14 7.39 13.25
CA THR A 187 8.40 7.80 12.62
C THR A 187 9.53 6.81 12.93
N GLU A 188 9.57 6.24 14.15
CA GLU A 188 10.55 5.21 14.52
C GLU A 188 10.45 3.97 13.62
N GLY A 189 9.22 3.49 13.39
CA GLY A 189 8.95 2.35 12.51
C GLY A 189 9.33 2.63 11.05
N ASN A 190 8.92 3.77 10.49
CA ASN A 190 9.29 4.13 9.12
C ASN A 190 10.81 4.21 8.93
N ALA A 191 11.49 4.93 9.82
CA ALA A 191 12.95 5.07 9.74
C ALA A 191 13.67 3.72 9.93
N ARG A 192 13.04 2.74 10.58
CA ARG A 192 13.58 1.39 10.67
C ARG A 192 13.48 0.67 9.33
N ASP A 193 12.33 0.74 8.67
CA ASP A 193 12.11 0.08 7.39
C ASP A 193 13.01 0.69 6.31
N ASP A 194 13.12 2.02 6.26
CA ASP A 194 14.07 2.77 5.40
C ASP A 194 15.49 2.22 5.48
N ARG A 195 15.96 1.95 6.72
CA ARG A 195 17.29 1.42 7.01
C ARG A 195 17.46 -0.02 6.56
N LEU A 196 16.42 -0.84 6.74
CA LEU A 196 16.45 -2.26 6.38
C LEU A 196 16.35 -2.45 4.86
N ALA A 197 15.61 -1.59 4.18
CA ALA A 197 15.49 -1.58 2.73
C ALA A 197 16.78 -1.04 2.08
N ASN A 198 17.48 -0.12 2.74
CA ASN A 198 18.70 0.52 2.24
C ASN A 198 19.92 0.37 3.18
N PRO A 199 20.35 -0.86 3.53
CA PRO A 199 21.36 -1.10 4.58
C PRO A 199 22.74 -0.54 4.23
N ALA A 200 23.09 -0.51 2.94
CA ALA A 200 24.37 0.02 2.46
C ALA A 200 24.56 1.53 2.68
N TRP A 201 23.46 2.28 2.87
CA TRP A 201 23.46 3.73 3.02
C TRP A 201 23.37 4.20 4.48
N VAL A 202 23.01 3.31 5.40
CA VAL A 202 22.75 3.68 6.80
C VAL A 202 23.59 2.89 7.81
N ALA A 203 24.22 1.79 7.41
CA ALA A 203 25.30 1.22 8.20
C ALA A 203 26.49 2.21 8.22
N PRO A 204 27.19 2.39 9.36
CA PRO A 204 28.52 3.00 9.35
C PRO A 204 29.44 2.06 8.56
N GLN A 205 29.49 2.25 7.25
CA GLN A 205 30.56 1.71 6.41
C GLN A 205 31.82 2.43 6.87
N PRO A 206 32.79 1.74 7.50
CA PRO A 206 33.99 2.40 8.03
C PRO A 206 34.81 3.10 6.93
N ASP A 207 34.58 2.75 5.67
CA ASP A 207 35.27 3.32 4.52
C ASP A 207 34.43 4.37 3.76
N LYS A 208 34.73 5.64 4.01
CA LYS A 208 34.14 6.80 3.31
C LYS A 208 34.40 6.77 1.79
N ILE A 209 35.50 6.16 1.35
CA ILE A 209 35.83 6.01 -0.08
C ILE A 209 34.90 5.00 -0.73
N ALA A 210 34.61 3.87 -0.06
CA ALA A 210 33.65 2.90 -0.56
C ALA A 210 32.24 3.50 -0.71
N GLN A 211 31.80 4.32 0.26
CA GLN A 211 30.52 5.04 0.17
C GLN A 211 30.48 6.02 -1.01
N ALA A 212 31.53 6.82 -1.18
CA ALA A 212 31.61 7.77 -2.27
C ALA A 212 31.71 7.10 -3.65
N LYS A 213 32.38 5.94 -3.76
CA LYS A 213 32.40 5.11 -4.98
C LYS A 213 31.01 4.57 -5.31
N ALA A 214 30.30 4.03 -4.32
CA ALA A 214 28.93 3.53 -4.51
C ALA A 214 27.97 4.67 -4.90
N ALA A 215 28.10 5.84 -4.27
CA ALA A 215 27.29 7.01 -4.58
C ALA A 215 27.59 7.60 -5.97
N HIS A 216 28.85 7.71 -6.35
CA HIS A 216 29.24 8.15 -7.68
C HIS A 216 28.75 7.18 -8.76
N ARG A 217 28.92 5.87 -8.56
CA ARG A 217 28.46 4.84 -9.51
C ARG A 217 26.94 4.88 -9.74
N PHE A 218 26.18 5.32 -8.75
CA PHE A 218 24.72 5.36 -8.83
C PHE A 218 24.18 6.71 -9.35
N PHE A 219 24.74 7.82 -8.88
CA PHE A 219 24.21 9.17 -9.15
C PHE A 219 25.06 9.99 -10.13
N HIS A 220 26.21 9.47 -10.57
CA HIS A 220 27.22 10.19 -11.36
C HIS A 220 27.57 11.57 -10.77
N GLN A 221 27.66 11.64 -9.44
CA GLN A 221 27.92 12.88 -8.71
C GLN A 221 29.31 13.46 -9.04
N SER A 222 29.40 14.77 -9.16
CA SER A 222 30.68 15.45 -9.39
C SER A 222 31.68 15.22 -8.24
N ALA A 223 32.98 15.31 -8.53
CA ALA A 223 34.03 15.21 -7.52
C ALA A 223 33.81 16.22 -6.36
N HIS A 224 33.36 17.44 -6.68
CA HIS A 224 33.04 18.45 -5.67
C HIS A 224 31.88 18.02 -4.75
N THR A 225 30.84 17.38 -5.30
CA THR A 225 29.71 16.85 -4.52
C THR A 225 30.18 15.73 -3.59
N LEU A 226 30.99 14.79 -4.08
CA LEU A 226 31.55 13.70 -3.28
C LEU A 226 32.46 14.22 -2.17
N GLN A 227 33.27 15.23 -2.47
CA GLN A 227 34.16 15.87 -1.51
C GLN A 227 33.38 16.43 -0.32
N LYS A 228 32.32 17.19 -0.58
CA LYS A 228 31.48 17.78 0.47
C LYS A 228 30.65 16.75 1.22
N GLN A 229 30.09 15.77 0.51
CA GLN A 229 29.16 14.80 1.09
C GLN A 229 29.86 13.76 1.96
N PHE A 230 31.06 13.33 1.58
CA PHE A 230 31.79 12.26 2.28
C PHE A 230 33.07 12.75 2.98
N TYR A 231 33.32 14.07 2.99
CA TYR A 231 34.51 14.69 3.57
C TYR A 231 35.82 14.11 3.00
N LEU A 232 35.86 13.89 1.70
CA LEU A 232 37.04 13.38 1.01
C LEU A 232 38.05 14.49 0.74
N THR A 233 39.30 14.10 0.53
CA THR A 233 40.29 14.98 -0.09
C THR A 233 39.95 15.25 -1.55
N PRO A 234 40.41 16.37 -2.14
CA PRO A 234 40.22 16.64 -3.57
C PRO A 234 40.75 15.51 -4.47
N THR A 235 41.83 14.84 -4.06
CA THR A 235 42.45 13.76 -4.81
C THR A 235 41.57 12.51 -4.80
N GLU A 236 41.14 12.05 -3.63
CA GLU A 236 40.24 10.89 -3.52
C GLU A 236 38.95 11.08 -4.30
N ALA A 237 38.34 12.27 -4.24
CA ALA A 237 37.11 12.55 -4.98
C ALA A 237 37.31 12.55 -6.51
N ARG A 238 38.48 13.00 -7.00
CA ARG A 238 38.82 12.94 -8.43
C ARG A 238 39.10 11.51 -8.87
N ASP A 239 39.83 10.74 -8.06
CA ASP A 239 40.16 9.34 -8.34
C ASP A 239 38.90 8.48 -8.51
N ILE A 240 37.88 8.74 -7.68
CA ILE A 240 36.58 8.07 -7.77
C ILE A 240 35.86 8.39 -9.09
N VAL A 241 35.88 9.66 -9.52
CA VAL A 241 35.24 10.07 -10.78
C VAL A 241 36.02 9.55 -11.99
N SER A 242 37.37 9.56 -11.94
CA SER A 242 38.20 9.06 -13.03
C SER A 242 38.13 7.55 -13.20
N ALA A 243 37.82 6.80 -12.14
CA ALA A 243 37.63 5.35 -12.21
C ALA A 243 36.30 4.93 -12.86
N CYS A 244 35.45 5.89 -13.25
CA CYS A 244 34.16 5.66 -13.93
C CYS A 244 34.25 5.85 -15.47
N ALA A 245 35.45 6.07 -16.03
CA ALA A 245 35.70 6.19 -17.46
C ALA A 245 35.74 4.83 -18.18
#